data_AF-A0A0B7MBD5-F1
#
_entry.id   AF-A0A0B7MBD5-F1
#
_cell.length_a   1.000
_cell.length_b   1.000
_cell.length_c   1.000
_cell.angle_alpha   90.00
_cell.angle_beta   90.00
_cell.angle_gamma   90.00
#
_symmetry.space_group_name_H-M   'P 1'
#
loop_
_entity.id
_entity.type
_entity.pdbx_description
1 polymer ?
#
loop_
_entity_poly.entity_id
_entity_poly.type
_entity_poly.pdbx_seq_one_letter_code
_entity_poly.pdbx_strand_id
1 'polypeptide(L)'
;MGIGIQNGISSARKKLTMLTRFVTRVFPGVEKELKRWQEVVSTAGDPELRQQGLASIEKKKFHCLGGSVYTLMEGAHQDTLSFIVALQTISDYLDNLCDRAGCLDMAAFRRLHLAFTDALEPENTHSAQLTGIPQISTEEDKPDEDKRGVVTSSAQASAAHRATIDALEPENTHSAQLTRILHLASADGDKQAVVTSGTRASAAHRATADALEPDGSTDGSAEGGIGDYYSLYPHQDDAGYLKSLVEECRNIIRRLPSYQLVQEDVLRLASLYCDLQTYKHTHIPLREGYLERWFAEHATKVPELDWWEFAAATGSTLGIFALIAAAGQPNLDSETARRITDGYFPWICGLHILLDYFIDQEEDLLEGDLNFVSYYENREHCIERLVLFLEHALDQAARMPDPLFHTTVVQGLPAFYLSDPKVGAQGLEEDAMTILEAAGEETVRMYRVCRSLRRRGKI
;
A
#
# COMPACT_ATOMS: atom_id res chain seq x y z
N MET A 1 -8.80 29.92 33.67
CA MET A 1 -9.30 28.52 33.79
C MET A 1 -10.59 28.24 33.01
N GLY A 2 -11.55 29.16 32.88
CA GLY A 2 -12.83 28.90 32.18
C GLY A 2 -12.77 28.68 30.66
N ILE A 3 -11.88 29.39 29.94
CA ILE A 3 -11.78 29.31 28.47
C ILE A 3 -11.18 27.96 28.01
N GLY A 4 -10.16 27.45 28.70
CA GLY A 4 -9.55 26.14 28.39
C GLY A 4 -10.50 24.96 28.60
N ILE A 5 -11.34 25.02 29.65
CA ILE A 5 -12.34 23.98 29.93
C ILE A 5 -13.46 23.99 28.87
N GLN A 6 -13.94 25.17 28.45
CA GLN A 6 -14.95 25.29 27.40
C GLN A 6 -14.44 24.81 26.04
N ASN A 7 -13.19 25.14 25.67
CA ASN A 7 -12.57 24.66 24.44
C ASN A 7 -12.38 23.13 24.44
N GLY A 8 -11.98 22.54 25.58
CA GLY A 8 -11.86 21.09 25.74
C GLY A 8 -13.20 20.35 25.59
N ILE A 9 -14.27 20.88 26.21
CA ILE A 9 -15.62 20.31 26.09
C ILE A 9 -16.15 20.39 24.65
N SER A 10 -15.88 21.51 23.95
CA SER A 10 -16.26 21.70 22.55
C SER A 10 -15.56 20.69 21.63
N SER A 11 -14.26 20.48 21.81
CA SER A 11 -13.46 19.52 21.06
C SER A 11 -13.93 18.08 21.24
N ALA A 12 -14.15 17.65 22.49
CA ALA A 12 -14.64 16.30 22.79
C ALA A 12 -16.01 16.02 22.15
N ARG A 13 -16.92 17.01 22.16
CA ARG A 13 -18.24 16.89 21.53
C ARG A 13 -18.14 16.79 19.99
N LYS A 14 -17.27 17.59 19.37
CA LYS A 14 -17.00 17.52 17.92
C LYS A 14 -16.49 16.13 17.53
N LYS A 15 -15.50 15.60 18.27
CA LYS A 15 -14.93 14.28 18.03
C LYS A 15 -15.96 13.16 18.18
N LEU A 16 -16.74 13.18 19.26
CA LEU A 16 -17.83 12.20 19.45
C LEU A 16 -18.85 12.23 18.31
N THR A 17 -19.20 13.43 17.84
CA THR A 17 -20.10 13.61 16.70
C THR A 17 -19.51 13.04 15.42
N MET A 18 -18.22 13.27 15.17
CA MET A 18 -17.49 12.73 14.03
C MET A 18 -17.46 11.21 14.05
N LEU A 19 -17.00 10.60 15.15
CA LEU A 19 -16.95 9.13 15.30
C LEU A 19 -18.34 8.48 15.19
N THR A 20 -19.37 9.13 15.71
CA THR A 20 -20.75 8.66 15.54
C THR A 20 -21.18 8.67 14.07
N ARG A 21 -20.88 9.75 13.32
CA ARG A 21 -21.19 9.83 11.88
C ARG A 21 -20.37 8.83 11.07
N PHE A 22 -19.12 8.57 11.46
CA PHE A 22 -18.27 7.56 10.83
C PHE A 22 -18.95 6.19 10.86
N VAL A 23 -19.35 5.74 12.05
CA VAL A 23 -20.00 4.43 12.21
C VAL A 23 -21.42 4.38 11.64
N THR A 24 -22.21 5.43 11.80
CA THR A 24 -23.65 5.40 11.47
C THR A 24 -23.99 5.83 10.05
N ARG A 25 -23.08 6.51 9.34
CA ARG A 25 -23.30 7.01 7.98
C ARG A 25 -22.21 6.58 7.01
N VAL A 26 -20.95 6.72 7.38
CA VAL A 26 -19.84 6.41 6.47
C VAL A 26 -19.72 4.91 6.24
N PHE A 27 -19.72 4.08 7.30
CA PHE A 27 -19.61 2.62 7.13
C PHE A 27 -20.74 2.02 6.26
N PRO A 28 -22.03 2.34 6.46
CA PRO A 28 -23.07 1.88 5.55
C PRO A 28 -22.91 2.40 4.11
N GLY A 29 -22.36 3.61 3.93
CA GLY A 29 -22.05 4.16 2.62
C GLY A 29 -20.97 3.36 1.90
N VAL A 30 -19.89 3.00 2.60
CA VAL A 30 -18.82 2.13 2.08
C VAL A 30 -19.37 0.77 1.69
N GLU A 31 -20.20 0.15 2.53
CA GLU A 31 -20.83 -1.15 2.21
C GLU A 31 -21.68 -1.10 0.94
N LYS A 32 -22.41 0.01 0.74
CA LYS A 32 -23.23 0.21 -0.45
C LYS A 32 -22.36 0.34 -1.71
N GLU A 33 -21.29 1.14 -1.66
CA GLU A 33 -20.38 1.31 -2.81
C GLU A 33 -19.62 0.02 -3.12
N LEU A 34 -19.11 -0.69 -2.12
CA LEU A 34 -18.43 -1.97 -2.33
C LEU A 34 -19.36 -3.03 -2.93
N LYS A 35 -20.62 -3.07 -2.48
CA LYS A 35 -21.62 -3.98 -3.09
C LYS A 35 -21.86 -3.64 -4.57
N ARG A 36 -21.92 -2.36 -4.93
CA ARG A 36 -22.05 -1.93 -6.33
C ARG A 36 -20.85 -2.42 -7.16
N TRP A 37 -19.64 -2.26 -6.66
CA TRP A 37 -18.43 -2.72 -7.35
C TRP A 37 -18.33 -4.25 -7.41
N GLN A 38 -18.78 -4.94 -6.37
CA GLN A 38 -18.91 -6.40 -6.34
C GLN A 38 -19.84 -6.90 -7.46
N GLU A 39 -20.98 -6.24 -7.68
CA GLU A 39 -21.91 -6.58 -8.76
C GLU A 39 -21.26 -6.42 -10.14
N VAL A 40 -20.42 -5.40 -10.34
CA VAL A 40 -19.69 -5.20 -11.61
C VAL A 40 -18.65 -6.30 -11.83
N VAL A 41 -17.73 -6.51 -10.88
CA VAL A 41 -16.65 -7.50 -11.07
C VAL A 41 -17.16 -8.95 -11.15
N SER A 42 -18.34 -9.23 -10.57
CA SER A 42 -19.01 -10.53 -10.72
C SER A 42 -19.35 -10.89 -12.16
N THR A 43 -19.41 -9.90 -13.06
CA THR A 43 -19.70 -10.09 -14.49
C THR A 43 -18.45 -10.28 -15.34
N ALA A 44 -17.24 -10.15 -14.78
CA ALA A 44 -15.98 -10.36 -15.47
C ALA A 44 -15.96 -11.72 -16.18
N GLY A 45 -15.50 -11.75 -17.43
CA GLY A 45 -15.42 -12.98 -18.24
C GLY A 45 -14.32 -13.91 -17.74
N ASP A 46 -13.15 -13.34 -17.45
CA ASP A 46 -12.01 -14.10 -16.95
C ASP A 46 -12.21 -14.55 -15.47
N PRO A 47 -12.08 -15.85 -15.18
CA PRO A 47 -12.33 -16.38 -13.85
C PRO A 47 -11.32 -15.93 -12.80
N GLU A 48 -10.07 -15.70 -13.18
CA GLU A 48 -9.01 -15.24 -12.28
C GLU A 48 -9.27 -13.78 -11.90
N LEU A 49 -9.52 -12.90 -12.88
CA LEU A 49 -9.83 -11.50 -12.62
C LEU A 49 -11.08 -11.35 -11.73
N ARG A 50 -12.11 -12.15 -12.01
CA ARG A 50 -13.33 -12.21 -11.20
C ARG A 50 -13.03 -12.66 -9.77
N GLN A 51 -12.27 -13.75 -9.60
CA GLN A 51 -11.92 -14.27 -8.28
C GLN A 51 -11.11 -13.26 -7.48
N GLN A 52 -10.07 -12.67 -8.07
CA GLN A 52 -9.20 -11.72 -7.38
C GLN A 52 -9.92 -10.41 -7.03
N GLY A 53 -10.82 -9.92 -7.90
CA GLY A 53 -11.63 -8.74 -7.62
C GLY A 53 -12.70 -8.96 -6.54
N LEU A 54 -13.32 -10.14 -6.49
CA LEU A 54 -14.21 -10.49 -5.39
C LEU A 54 -13.46 -10.65 -4.07
N ALA A 55 -12.29 -11.31 -4.12
CA ALA A 55 -11.45 -11.52 -2.94
C ALA A 55 -10.89 -10.21 -2.38
N SER A 56 -10.53 -9.23 -3.23
CA SER A 56 -10.06 -7.92 -2.75
C SER A 56 -11.16 -7.20 -1.99
N ILE A 57 -12.40 -7.17 -2.51
CA ILE A 57 -13.53 -6.55 -1.81
C ILE A 57 -13.83 -7.26 -0.48
N GLU A 58 -13.87 -8.60 -0.48
CA GLU A 58 -14.24 -9.37 0.71
C GLU A 58 -13.19 -9.25 1.83
N LYS A 59 -11.91 -9.43 1.48
CA LYS A 59 -10.82 -9.49 2.47
C LYS A 59 -10.28 -8.12 2.86
N LYS A 60 -10.32 -7.13 1.96
CA LYS A 60 -9.69 -5.80 2.14
C LYS A 60 -10.69 -4.67 2.36
N LYS A 61 -11.98 -4.96 2.62
CA LYS A 61 -13.03 -3.98 2.98
C LYS A 61 -12.58 -2.99 4.07
N PHE A 62 -11.75 -3.45 5.00
CA PHE A 62 -11.21 -2.64 6.10
C PHE A 62 -10.46 -1.39 5.62
N HIS A 63 -9.74 -1.46 4.49
CA HIS A 63 -9.03 -0.31 3.92
C HIS A 63 -10.00 0.79 3.48
N CYS A 64 -11.08 0.42 2.78
CA CYS A 64 -12.13 1.36 2.39
C CYS A 64 -12.84 1.98 3.60
N LEU A 65 -13.10 1.21 4.66
CA LEU A 65 -13.70 1.72 5.90
C LEU A 65 -12.80 2.75 6.57
N GLY A 66 -11.52 2.41 6.76
CA GLY A 66 -10.53 3.30 7.37
C GLY A 66 -10.32 4.58 6.56
N GLY A 67 -10.04 4.44 5.26
CA GLY A 67 -9.83 5.57 4.35
C GLY A 67 -11.03 6.50 4.26
N SER A 68 -12.26 6.00 4.36
CA SER A 68 -13.46 6.85 4.22
C SER A 68 -13.68 7.86 5.35
N VAL A 69 -12.83 7.86 6.39
CA VAL A 69 -12.84 8.89 7.44
C VAL A 69 -12.71 10.31 6.88
N TYR A 70 -12.00 10.49 5.76
CA TYR A 70 -11.83 11.80 5.08
C TYR A 70 -13.11 12.40 4.53
N THR A 71 -14.17 11.59 4.37
CA THR A 71 -15.53 12.09 4.09
C THR A 71 -16.04 13.04 5.18
N LEU A 72 -15.48 12.94 6.39
CA LEU A 72 -15.87 13.76 7.54
C LEU A 72 -15.00 15.02 7.73
N MET A 73 -13.99 15.22 6.88
CA MET A 73 -13.16 16.41 6.92
C MET A 73 -14.00 17.64 6.57
N GLU A 74 -13.76 18.76 7.24
CA GLU A 74 -14.51 19.98 6.99
C GLU A 74 -14.38 20.41 5.52
N GLY A 75 -15.52 20.67 4.88
CA GLY A 75 -15.56 21.08 3.47
C GLY A 75 -15.22 20.01 2.43
N ALA A 76 -15.13 18.73 2.83
CA ALA A 76 -15.02 17.62 1.89
C ALA A 76 -16.21 17.59 0.90
N HIS A 77 -15.94 17.23 -0.35
CA HIS A 77 -16.96 17.14 -1.39
C HIS A 77 -17.92 15.98 -1.08
N GLN A 78 -19.19 16.11 -1.49
CA GLN A 78 -20.22 15.09 -1.23
C GLN A 78 -19.88 13.71 -1.83
N ASP A 79 -19.09 13.69 -2.90
CA ASP A 79 -18.67 12.46 -3.60
C ASP A 79 -17.31 11.91 -3.10
N THR A 80 -16.71 12.51 -2.06
CA THR A 80 -15.43 12.04 -1.50
C THR A 80 -15.49 10.57 -1.05
N LEU A 81 -16.62 10.10 -0.53
CA LEU A 81 -16.79 8.69 -0.16
C LEU A 81 -16.66 7.77 -1.38
N SER A 82 -17.37 8.05 -2.46
CA SER A 82 -17.33 7.25 -3.69
C SER A 82 -15.94 7.26 -4.32
N PHE A 83 -15.25 8.39 -4.28
CA PHE A 83 -13.85 8.49 -4.74
C PHE A 83 -12.93 7.57 -3.94
N ILE A 84 -12.98 7.66 -2.61
CA ILE A 84 -12.10 6.88 -1.72
C ILE A 84 -12.35 5.39 -1.93
N VAL A 85 -13.62 4.98 -1.98
CA VAL A 85 -13.95 3.57 -2.21
C VAL A 85 -13.46 3.12 -3.58
N ALA A 86 -13.67 3.90 -4.64
CA ALA A 86 -13.21 3.53 -5.99
C ALA A 86 -11.68 3.42 -6.06
N LEU A 87 -10.93 4.44 -5.61
CA LEU A 87 -9.46 4.43 -5.68
C LEU A 87 -8.86 3.33 -4.79
N GLN A 88 -9.39 3.13 -3.58
CA GLN A 88 -8.93 2.05 -2.71
C GLN A 88 -9.25 0.67 -3.30
N THR A 89 -10.42 0.52 -3.95
CA THR A 89 -10.79 -0.72 -4.64
C THR A 89 -9.86 -1.00 -5.82
N ILE A 90 -9.39 0.03 -6.55
CA ILE A 90 -8.31 -0.13 -7.55
C ILE A 90 -7.05 -0.66 -6.87
N SER A 91 -6.56 0.02 -5.83
CA SER A 91 -5.37 -0.40 -5.06
C SER A 91 -5.45 -1.86 -4.63
N ASP A 92 -6.51 -2.25 -3.91
CA ASP A 92 -6.66 -3.59 -3.35
C ASP A 92 -6.80 -4.67 -4.43
N TYR A 93 -7.43 -4.33 -5.56
CA TYR A 93 -7.56 -5.23 -6.70
C TYR A 93 -6.22 -5.43 -7.42
N LEU A 94 -5.49 -4.36 -7.71
CA LEU A 94 -4.20 -4.44 -8.37
C LEU A 94 -3.15 -5.17 -7.52
N ASP A 95 -3.16 -4.96 -6.20
CA ASP A 95 -2.30 -5.69 -5.26
C ASP A 95 -2.59 -7.20 -5.32
N ASN A 96 -3.86 -7.63 -5.24
CA ASN A 96 -4.22 -9.05 -5.43
C ASN A 96 -3.76 -9.62 -6.79
N LEU A 97 -3.87 -8.84 -7.86
CA LEU A 97 -3.40 -9.26 -9.19
C LEU A 97 -1.87 -9.43 -9.22
N CYS A 98 -1.13 -8.59 -8.50
CA CYS A 98 0.32 -8.69 -8.45
C CYS A 98 0.80 -9.86 -7.58
N ASP A 99 0.08 -10.18 -6.52
CA ASP A 99 0.43 -11.27 -5.59
C ASP A 99 0.02 -12.66 -6.09
N ARG A 100 -1.22 -12.80 -6.60
CA ARG A 100 -1.91 -14.10 -6.59
C ARG A 100 -2.14 -14.75 -7.95
N ALA A 101 -1.89 -14.03 -9.05
CA ALA A 101 -2.18 -14.53 -10.40
C ALA A 101 -0.97 -15.19 -11.12
N GLY A 102 0.14 -15.40 -10.42
CA GLY A 102 1.32 -16.10 -10.97
C GLY A 102 2.12 -15.31 -12.02
N CYS A 103 1.81 -14.04 -12.25
CA CYS A 103 2.63 -13.11 -13.03
C CYS A 103 3.70 -12.51 -12.13
N LEU A 104 4.95 -12.39 -12.60
CA LEU A 104 6.04 -11.69 -11.90
C LEU A 104 6.71 -10.63 -12.80
N ASP A 105 6.09 -10.32 -13.95
CA ASP A 105 6.61 -9.36 -14.91
C ASP A 105 6.38 -7.93 -14.44
N MET A 106 7.50 -7.25 -14.18
CA MET A 106 7.53 -5.85 -13.78
C MET A 106 6.86 -4.92 -14.81
N ALA A 107 6.99 -5.21 -16.10
CA ALA A 107 6.36 -4.39 -17.14
C ALA A 107 4.83 -4.52 -17.10
N ALA A 108 4.32 -5.73 -16.83
CA ALA A 108 2.90 -5.97 -16.63
C ALA A 108 2.35 -5.24 -15.39
N PHE A 109 3.08 -5.27 -14.27
CA PHE A 109 2.69 -4.55 -13.06
C PHE A 109 2.67 -3.04 -13.27
N ARG A 110 3.69 -2.47 -13.93
CA ARG A 110 3.69 -1.05 -14.30
C ARG A 110 2.49 -0.70 -15.18
N ARG A 111 2.15 -1.57 -16.14
CA ARG A 111 1.02 -1.37 -17.05
C ARG A 111 -0.31 -1.38 -16.31
N LEU A 112 -0.51 -2.30 -15.37
CA LEU A 112 -1.70 -2.35 -14.52
C LEU A 112 -1.82 -1.08 -13.65
N HIS A 113 -0.73 -0.64 -13.04
CA HIS A 113 -0.71 0.53 -12.15
C HIS A 113 -0.88 1.87 -12.86
N LEU A 114 -0.86 1.91 -14.19
CA LEU A 114 -1.36 3.08 -14.93
C LEU A 114 -2.82 3.37 -14.58
N ALA A 115 -3.64 2.36 -14.25
CA ALA A 115 -5.01 2.59 -13.80
C ALA A 115 -5.07 3.44 -12.53
N PHE A 116 -4.15 3.24 -11.59
CA PHE A 116 -4.13 3.99 -10.34
C PHE A 116 -3.75 5.47 -10.56
N THR A 117 -2.79 5.74 -11.44
CA THR A 117 -2.40 7.11 -11.80
C THR A 117 -3.44 7.79 -12.69
N ASP A 118 -4.04 7.07 -13.64
CA ASP A 118 -5.11 7.58 -14.51
C ASP A 118 -6.37 7.96 -13.75
N ALA A 119 -6.69 7.23 -12.68
CA ALA A 119 -7.78 7.57 -11.78
C ALA A 119 -7.61 8.96 -11.16
N LEU A 120 -6.39 9.49 -11.15
CA LEU A 120 -6.00 10.78 -10.57
C LEU A 120 -5.75 11.86 -11.64
N GLU A 121 -5.93 11.56 -12.91
CA GLU A 121 -5.79 12.55 -13.99
C GLU A 121 -7.18 12.94 -14.54
N PRO A 122 -7.57 14.21 -14.58
CA PRO A 122 -8.89 14.60 -15.08
C PRO A 122 -9.04 14.39 -16.59
N GLU A 123 -7.95 14.44 -17.37
CA GLU A 123 -7.94 14.36 -18.83
C GLU A 123 -7.12 13.16 -19.34
N ASN A 124 -7.43 12.63 -20.54
CA ASN A 124 -6.75 11.45 -21.08
C ASN A 124 -5.38 11.88 -21.62
N THR A 125 -4.34 11.81 -20.80
CA THR A 125 -2.99 12.29 -21.15
C THR A 125 -2.17 11.25 -21.93
N HIS A 126 -2.66 10.01 -22.07
CA HIS A 126 -1.96 8.88 -22.71
C HIS A 126 -1.83 8.92 -24.24
N SER A 127 -2.08 10.05 -24.89
CA SER A 127 -1.66 10.23 -26.30
C SER A 127 -0.29 10.92 -26.45
N ALA A 128 0.34 11.41 -25.37
CA ALA A 128 1.42 12.41 -25.50
C ALA A 128 2.83 12.00 -25.00
N GLN A 129 3.05 10.87 -24.31
CA GLN A 129 4.33 10.65 -23.59
C GLN A 129 5.02 9.28 -23.77
N LEU A 130 4.82 8.57 -24.88
CA LEU A 130 5.63 7.38 -25.23
C LEU A 130 6.95 7.69 -25.97
N THR A 131 7.46 8.93 -25.95
CA THR A 131 8.69 9.32 -26.67
C THR A 131 9.91 9.58 -25.77
N GLY A 132 9.92 9.09 -24.51
CA GLY A 132 10.93 9.53 -23.53
C GLY A 132 11.48 8.45 -22.60
N ILE A 133 11.69 7.21 -23.06
CA ILE A 133 12.54 6.27 -22.31
C ILE A 133 13.93 6.28 -22.96
N PRO A 134 15.01 6.65 -22.24
CA PRO A 134 16.37 6.48 -22.76
C PRO A 134 16.64 4.98 -22.91
N GLN A 135 16.88 4.53 -24.14
CA GLN A 135 17.46 3.22 -24.36
C GLN A 135 18.86 3.20 -23.76
N ILE A 136 19.07 2.40 -22.72
CA ILE A 136 20.40 2.08 -22.22
C ILE A 136 21.03 1.16 -23.29
N SER A 137 21.90 1.74 -24.11
CA SER A 137 22.73 1.00 -25.05
C SER A 137 23.77 0.19 -24.29
N THR A 138 23.78 -1.11 -24.53
CA THR A 138 24.85 -2.03 -24.12
C THR A 138 26.08 -1.77 -24.99
N GLU A 139 27.07 -1.02 -24.49
CA GLU A 139 28.43 -1.05 -25.02
C GLU A 139 29.38 -1.48 -23.89
N GLU A 140 30.05 -2.60 -24.13
CA GLU A 140 31.16 -3.13 -23.35
C GLU A 140 32.36 -2.18 -23.47
N ASP A 141 32.91 -1.72 -22.33
CA ASP A 141 34.18 -0.98 -22.35
C ASP A 141 35.22 -1.64 -21.43
N LYS A 142 36.40 -1.89 -22.01
CA LYS A 142 37.57 -2.50 -21.38
C LYS A 142 38.29 -1.48 -20.49
N PRO A 143 39.01 -1.89 -19.44
CA PRO A 143 39.71 -0.96 -18.57
C PRO A 143 41.02 -0.50 -19.22
N ASP A 144 41.25 0.81 -19.22
CA ASP A 144 42.58 1.38 -19.49
C ASP A 144 43.17 1.96 -18.20
N GLU A 145 44.43 1.61 -17.97
CA GLU A 145 45.21 2.01 -16.81
C GLU A 145 45.67 3.47 -16.92
N ASP A 146 45.97 4.04 -15.75
CA ASP A 146 46.79 5.23 -15.54
C ASP A 146 46.06 6.59 -15.52
N LYS A 147 45.79 7.06 -14.29
CA LYS A 147 46.27 8.38 -13.80
C LYS A 147 46.01 8.55 -12.31
N ARG A 148 47.11 8.55 -11.55
CA ARG A 148 47.17 9.10 -10.18
C ARG A 148 47.17 10.62 -10.23
N GLY A 149 46.30 11.25 -9.44
CA GLY A 149 46.29 12.70 -9.20
C GLY A 149 45.42 13.06 -7.99
N VAL A 150 46.08 13.41 -6.90
CA VAL A 150 45.55 13.68 -5.55
C VAL A 150 44.84 15.03 -5.48
N VAL A 151 43.62 15.10 -4.91
CA VAL A 151 43.17 16.21 -4.04
C VAL A 151 42.22 15.70 -2.96
N THR A 152 42.56 16.02 -1.72
CA THR A 152 41.89 15.75 -0.45
C THR A 152 40.73 16.72 -0.15
N SER A 153 39.60 16.23 0.36
CA SER A 153 39.01 16.63 1.66
C SER A 153 37.52 16.23 1.75
N SER A 154 37.09 15.79 2.93
CA SER A 154 35.71 15.44 3.34
C SER A 154 35.26 13.97 3.14
N ALA A 155 36.04 13.01 3.65
CA ALA A 155 35.61 11.62 3.84
C ALA A 155 35.88 11.17 5.29
N GLN A 156 34.99 11.53 6.20
CA GLN A 156 34.87 10.96 7.55
C GLN A 156 33.39 10.85 7.91
N ALA A 157 32.65 10.03 7.18
CA ALA A 157 31.31 9.58 7.59
C ALA A 157 30.86 8.25 6.93
N SER A 158 31.72 7.57 6.16
CA SER A 158 31.27 6.41 5.35
C SER A 158 32.27 5.24 5.32
N ALA A 159 33.08 5.10 6.38
CA ALA A 159 34.14 4.08 6.46
C ALA A 159 33.77 2.83 7.31
N ALA A 160 32.52 2.70 7.76
CA ALA A 160 32.07 1.51 8.51
C ALA A 160 31.17 0.55 7.72
N HIS A 161 30.87 0.84 6.44
CA HIS A 161 29.87 0.07 5.67
C HIS A 161 30.41 -0.53 4.35
N ARG A 162 31.74 -0.63 4.19
CA ARG A 162 32.35 -1.08 2.93
C ARG A 162 33.58 -1.97 3.13
N ALA A 163 33.48 -2.96 4.01
CA ALA A 163 34.51 -3.97 4.20
C ALA A 163 33.97 -5.34 4.64
N THR A 164 32.93 -5.88 3.98
CA THR A 164 32.64 -7.32 4.01
C THR A 164 31.87 -7.78 2.76
N ILE A 165 32.38 -7.51 1.56
CA ILE A 165 31.95 -8.20 0.34
C ILE A 165 33.23 -8.58 -0.41
N ASP A 166 33.80 -9.72 0.00
CA ASP A 166 34.66 -10.62 -0.78
C ASP A 166 35.33 -11.62 0.16
N ALA A 167 34.51 -12.58 0.63
CA ALA A 167 34.90 -13.93 1.03
C ALA A 167 33.68 -14.54 1.73
N LEU A 168 33.07 -15.54 1.10
CA LEU A 168 32.50 -16.77 1.68
C LEU A 168 31.47 -17.33 0.69
N GLU A 169 31.80 -18.49 0.12
CA GLU A 169 30.82 -19.37 -0.50
C GLU A 169 29.71 -19.72 0.51
N PRO A 170 28.43 -19.86 0.11
CA PRO A 170 27.37 -20.06 1.07
C PRO A 170 27.33 -21.52 1.55
N GLU A 171 27.81 -21.77 2.77
CA GLU A 171 27.34 -22.93 3.53
C GLU A 171 25.90 -22.67 4.00
N ASN A 172 25.02 -23.49 3.43
CA ASN A 172 23.61 -23.67 3.72
C ASN A 172 23.30 -23.69 5.23
N THR A 173 22.76 -22.59 5.78
CA THR A 173 22.32 -22.51 7.19
C THR A 173 20.85 -22.14 7.38
N HIS A 174 20.04 -22.11 6.32
CA HIS A 174 18.57 -22.04 6.44
C HIS A 174 17.87 -23.41 6.53
N SER A 175 18.59 -24.52 6.33
CA SER A 175 18.02 -25.88 6.48
C SER A 175 17.95 -26.39 7.94
N ALA A 176 18.59 -25.71 8.89
CA ALA A 176 18.74 -26.22 10.26
C ALA A 176 17.66 -25.72 11.26
N GLN A 177 16.92 -24.64 10.93
CA GLN A 177 15.83 -24.14 11.78
C GLN A 177 14.45 -24.69 11.42
N LEU A 178 14.23 -25.11 10.17
CA LEU A 178 13.00 -25.78 9.73
C LEU A 178 12.87 -27.24 10.22
N THR A 179 13.99 -27.89 10.58
CA THR A 179 13.97 -29.29 11.06
C THR A 179 13.59 -29.41 12.54
N ARG A 180 13.55 -28.30 13.29
CA ARG A 180 13.28 -28.32 14.74
C ARG A 180 11.81 -28.06 15.12
N ILE A 181 10.97 -27.63 14.18
CA ILE A 181 9.54 -27.39 14.40
C ILE A 181 8.67 -28.58 13.93
N LEU A 182 9.20 -29.49 13.11
CA LEU A 182 8.49 -30.71 12.68
C LEU A 182 8.58 -31.91 13.66
N HIS A 183 9.07 -31.73 14.89
CA HIS A 183 9.23 -32.82 15.88
C HIS A 183 8.34 -32.73 17.13
N LEU A 184 7.30 -31.87 17.14
CA LEU A 184 6.35 -31.77 18.26
C LEU A 184 4.90 -32.15 17.91
N ALA A 185 4.65 -32.74 16.74
CA ALA A 185 3.33 -33.25 16.37
C ALA A 185 3.40 -34.71 15.87
N SER A 186 3.77 -35.64 16.75
CA SER A 186 3.50 -37.09 16.57
C SER A 186 3.66 -37.84 17.88
N ALA A 187 2.60 -37.85 18.68
CA ALA A 187 2.37 -38.85 19.71
C ALA A 187 0.86 -38.93 19.97
N ASP A 188 0.16 -39.73 19.15
CA ASP A 188 -0.81 -40.75 19.59
C ASP A 188 -1.72 -41.16 18.42
N GLY A 189 -1.94 -42.47 18.28
CA GLY A 189 -3.13 -43.00 17.60
C GLY A 189 -2.91 -43.85 16.35
N ASP A 190 -2.24 -44.98 16.53
CA ASP A 190 -2.19 -46.13 15.62
C ASP A 190 -3.59 -46.62 15.19
N LYS A 191 -3.81 -46.83 13.89
CA LYS A 191 -4.69 -47.87 13.30
C LYS A 191 -4.62 -47.90 11.75
N GLN A 192 -3.85 -48.88 11.26
CA GLN A 192 -4.03 -49.71 10.05
C GLN A 192 -5.06 -49.25 8.99
N ALA A 193 -4.65 -49.11 7.71
CA ALA A 193 -4.58 -50.23 6.76
C ALA A 193 -4.44 -49.79 5.28
N VAL A 194 -3.79 -50.68 4.51
CA VAL A 194 -3.87 -50.93 3.05
C VAL A 194 -3.04 -50.07 2.08
N VAL A 195 -1.93 -50.70 1.72
CA VAL A 195 -1.10 -50.55 0.51
C VAL A 195 -1.93 -50.73 -0.78
N THR A 196 -1.79 -49.83 -1.75
CA THR A 196 -1.67 -50.21 -3.18
C THR A 196 -0.75 -49.24 -3.91
N SER A 197 0.24 -49.82 -4.60
CA SER A 197 1.22 -49.20 -5.46
C SER A 197 0.63 -48.88 -6.84
N GLY A 198 0.99 -47.72 -7.40
CA GLY A 198 0.61 -47.31 -8.76
C GLY A 198 1.64 -46.36 -9.34
N THR A 199 2.59 -46.93 -10.08
CA THR A 199 3.60 -46.27 -10.91
C THR A 199 2.98 -45.45 -12.05
N ARG A 200 3.46 -44.22 -12.28
CA ARG A 200 3.46 -43.49 -13.58
C ARG A 200 4.53 -42.38 -13.49
N ALA A 201 5.70 -42.55 -14.10
CA ALA A 201 6.02 -42.27 -15.51
C ALA A 201 6.06 -40.76 -15.83
N SER A 202 7.29 -40.27 -15.85
CA SER A 202 7.76 -38.98 -16.37
C SER A 202 7.40 -38.80 -17.84
N ALA A 203 6.93 -37.61 -18.21
CA ALA A 203 6.88 -37.14 -19.59
C ALA A 203 7.32 -35.67 -19.63
N ALA A 204 8.53 -35.46 -20.17
CA ALA A 204 9.03 -34.17 -20.59
C ALA A 204 8.25 -33.67 -21.81
N HIS A 205 7.90 -32.38 -21.83
CA HIS A 205 7.45 -31.68 -23.04
C HIS A 205 8.47 -30.60 -23.42
N ARG A 206 9.09 -30.83 -24.58
CA ARG A 206 9.84 -29.84 -25.36
C ARG A 206 8.82 -28.97 -26.09
N ALA A 207 8.89 -27.66 -25.88
CA ALA A 207 8.22 -26.69 -26.75
C ALA A 207 9.14 -26.34 -27.92
N THR A 208 8.66 -26.55 -29.14
CA THR A 208 9.24 -26.04 -30.38
C THR A 208 8.55 -24.72 -30.73
N ALA A 209 9.36 -23.70 -30.98
CA ALA A 209 8.94 -22.43 -31.55
C ALA A 209 8.54 -22.62 -33.02
N ASP A 210 7.43 -21.98 -33.43
CA ASP A 210 7.25 -21.53 -34.81
C ASP A 210 6.40 -20.25 -34.79
N ALA A 211 6.95 -19.23 -35.43
CA ALA A 211 6.39 -17.90 -35.59
C ALA A 211 5.43 -17.86 -36.79
N LEU A 212 4.29 -17.21 -36.62
CA LEU A 212 3.41 -16.79 -37.71
C LEU A 212 3.02 -15.33 -37.47
N GLU A 213 3.31 -14.48 -38.46
CA GLU A 213 3.01 -13.05 -38.49
C GLU A 213 1.50 -12.77 -38.58
N PRO A 214 1.02 -11.59 -38.13
CA PRO A 214 -0.40 -11.28 -38.15
C PRO A 214 -0.82 -10.62 -39.48
N ASP A 215 -1.91 -11.13 -40.05
CA ASP A 215 -2.65 -10.49 -41.15
C ASP A 215 -3.57 -9.40 -40.59
N GLY A 216 -3.59 -8.27 -41.30
CA GLY A 216 -4.27 -7.05 -40.88
C GLY A 216 -5.76 -7.07 -41.19
N SER A 217 -6.57 -6.69 -40.20
CA SER A 217 -7.85 -6.04 -40.47
C SER A 217 -8.16 -5.02 -39.37
N THR A 218 -8.00 -3.75 -39.73
CA THR A 218 -8.37 -2.59 -38.94
C THR A 218 -9.84 -2.26 -39.20
N ASP A 219 -10.69 -2.47 -38.20
CA ASP A 219 -11.94 -1.70 -38.07
C ASP A 219 -12.29 -1.60 -36.57
N GLY A 220 -12.47 -0.37 -36.08
CA GLY A 220 -12.67 -0.11 -34.66
C GLY A 220 -12.31 1.33 -34.28
N SER A 221 -13.25 2.23 -34.57
CA SER A 221 -13.44 3.56 -33.96
C SER A 221 -12.46 3.95 -32.86
N ALA A 222 -11.57 4.89 -33.18
CA ALA A 222 -10.81 5.67 -32.21
C ALA A 222 -11.73 6.59 -31.42
N GLU A 223 -12.41 6.06 -30.40
CA GLU A 223 -12.77 6.85 -29.23
C GLU A 223 -11.47 7.03 -28.41
N GLY A 224 -11.12 8.27 -28.06
CA GLY A 224 -9.90 8.60 -27.32
C GLY A 224 -9.96 8.09 -25.89
N GLY A 225 -9.87 6.77 -25.73
CA GLY A 225 -10.23 6.02 -24.54
C GLY A 225 -9.06 5.66 -23.64
N ILE A 226 -9.43 5.30 -22.43
CA ILE A 226 -8.56 4.76 -21.39
C ILE A 226 -7.85 3.51 -21.92
N GLY A 227 -6.52 3.49 -21.75
CA GLY A 227 -5.65 2.45 -22.29
C GLY A 227 -6.03 1.05 -21.81
N ASP A 228 -5.68 0.03 -22.61
CA ASP A 228 -5.77 -1.35 -22.16
C ASP A 228 -4.70 -1.63 -21.08
N TYR A 229 -5.13 -1.63 -19.81
CA TYR A 229 -4.28 -1.89 -18.64
C TYR A 229 -3.80 -3.34 -18.56
N TYR A 230 -4.50 -4.27 -19.22
CA TYR A 230 -4.17 -5.70 -19.20
C TYR A 230 -3.30 -6.12 -20.39
N SER A 231 -2.86 -5.18 -21.23
CA SER A 231 -2.18 -5.48 -22.50
C SER A 231 -0.88 -6.29 -22.36
N LEU A 232 -0.25 -6.26 -21.18
CA LEU A 232 0.95 -7.03 -20.84
C LEU A 232 0.69 -8.10 -19.78
N TYR A 233 -0.56 -8.26 -19.35
CA TYR A 233 -0.95 -9.14 -18.26
C TYR A 233 -1.57 -10.44 -18.80
N PRO A 234 -1.34 -11.62 -18.18
CA PRO A 234 -1.80 -12.90 -18.72
C PRO A 234 -3.32 -13.07 -18.72
N HIS A 235 -4.03 -12.29 -17.90
CA HIS A 235 -5.49 -12.30 -17.79
C HIS A 235 -6.07 -11.00 -18.33
N GLN A 236 -7.18 -11.10 -19.07
CA GLN A 236 -7.87 -9.98 -19.71
C GLN A 236 -9.38 -10.14 -19.53
N ASP A 237 -10.18 -9.13 -19.89
CA ASP A 237 -11.65 -9.17 -19.78
C ASP A 237 -12.20 -9.25 -18.34
N ASP A 238 -12.05 -8.14 -17.63
CA ASP A 238 -12.70 -7.88 -16.33
C ASP A 238 -14.12 -7.29 -16.48
N ALA A 239 -14.74 -7.41 -17.66
CA ALA A 239 -16.00 -6.74 -18.03
C ALA A 239 -15.99 -5.20 -17.86
N GLY A 240 -14.82 -4.56 -17.97
CA GLY A 240 -14.66 -3.12 -17.85
C GLY A 240 -14.69 -2.62 -16.40
N TYR A 241 -14.49 -3.51 -15.43
CA TYR A 241 -14.50 -3.20 -14.00
C TYR A 241 -13.45 -2.13 -13.61
N LEU A 242 -12.19 -2.36 -13.94
CA LEU A 242 -11.07 -1.47 -13.64
C LEU A 242 -11.25 -0.12 -14.34
N LYS A 243 -11.65 -0.13 -15.62
CA LYS A 243 -11.97 1.09 -16.37
C LYS A 243 -13.10 1.87 -15.71
N SER A 244 -14.15 1.18 -15.24
CA SER A 244 -15.28 1.84 -14.57
C SER A 244 -14.88 2.49 -13.24
N LEU A 245 -13.98 1.85 -12.48
CA LEU A 245 -13.42 2.42 -11.25
C LEU A 245 -12.57 3.68 -11.53
N VAL A 246 -11.71 3.62 -12.56
CA VAL A 246 -10.92 4.77 -13.01
C VAL A 246 -11.84 5.93 -13.39
N GLU A 247 -12.92 5.64 -14.11
CA GLU A 247 -13.84 6.66 -14.62
C GLU A 247 -14.62 7.33 -13.50
N GLU A 248 -15.01 6.57 -12.47
CA GLU A 248 -15.62 7.11 -11.26
C GLU A 248 -14.70 8.16 -10.61
N CYS A 249 -13.43 7.81 -10.40
CA CYS A 249 -12.44 8.71 -9.79
C CYS A 249 -12.27 9.99 -10.62
N ARG A 250 -12.07 9.85 -11.94
CA ARG A 250 -11.89 10.98 -12.86
C ARG A 250 -13.12 11.89 -12.89
N ASN A 251 -14.32 11.31 -12.93
CA ASN A 251 -15.58 12.07 -12.90
C ASN A 251 -15.75 12.85 -11.61
N ILE A 252 -15.29 12.33 -10.47
CA ILE A 252 -15.33 13.05 -9.19
C ILE A 252 -14.28 14.16 -9.18
N ILE A 253 -13.03 13.87 -9.58
CA ILE A 253 -11.93 14.83 -9.63
C ILE A 253 -12.28 16.06 -10.47
N ARG A 254 -12.91 15.88 -11.64
CA ARG A 254 -13.34 17.00 -12.51
C ARG A 254 -14.32 17.97 -11.82
N ARG A 255 -14.99 17.54 -10.77
CA ARG A 255 -15.97 18.34 -10.00
C ARG A 255 -15.38 18.99 -8.75
N LEU A 256 -14.15 18.63 -8.37
CA LEU A 256 -13.48 19.19 -7.21
C LEU A 256 -13.00 20.62 -7.54
N PRO A 257 -13.45 21.65 -6.81
CA PRO A 257 -13.19 23.05 -7.16
C PRO A 257 -11.71 23.42 -7.12
N SER A 258 -10.92 22.74 -6.30
CA SER A 258 -9.52 23.08 -6.04
C SER A 258 -8.54 21.97 -6.41
N TYR A 259 -8.93 21.01 -7.28
CA TYR A 259 -8.06 19.87 -7.61
C TYR A 259 -6.71 20.28 -8.19
N GLN A 260 -6.69 21.32 -9.03
CA GLN A 260 -5.46 21.81 -9.66
C GLN A 260 -4.39 22.23 -8.62
N LEU A 261 -4.78 22.58 -7.40
CA LEU A 261 -3.85 22.95 -6.33
C LEU A 261 -3.18 21.75 -5.66
N VAL A 262 -3.77 20.56 -5.77
CA VAL A 262 -3.27 19.32 -5.13
C VAL A 262 -2.77 18.29 -6.13
N GLN A 263 -3.05 18.48 -7.44
CA GLN A 263 -2.80 17.49 -8.48
C GLN A 263 -1.35 17.00 -8.51
N GLU A 264 -0.38 17.91 -8.43
CA GLU A 264 1.04 17.55 -8.46
C GLU A 264 1.42 16.63 -7.28
N ASP A 265 0.99 16.98 -6.07
CA ASP A 265 1.26 16.19 -4.87
C ASP A 265 0.53 14.84 -4.87
N VAL A 266 -0.72 14.82 -5.33
CA VAL A 266 -1.51 13.58 -5.49
C VAL A 266 -0.82 12.63 -6.47
N LEU A 267 -0.40 13.11 -7.64
CA LEU A 267 0.29 12.30 -8.64
C LEU A 267 1.67 11.86 -8.16
N ARG A 268 2.38 12.69 -7.41
CA ARG A 268 3.66 12.32 -6.80
C ARG A 268 3.51 11.18 -5.79
N LEU A 269 2.52 11.24 -4.90
CA LEU A 269 2.24 10.16 -3.94
C LEU A 269 1.79 8.89 -4.66
N ALA A 270 0.97 9.02 -5.71
CA ALA A 270 0.54 7.89 -6.52
C ALA A 270 1.70 7.23 -7.28
N SER A 271 2.64 8.01 -7.80
CA SER A 271 3.85 7.49 -8.45
C SER A 271 4.69 6.68 -7.47
N LEU A 272 4.93 7.21 -6.26
CA LEU A 272 5.67 6.49 -5.21
C LEU A 272 4.97 5.18 -4.83
N TYR A 273 3.65 5.20 -4.70
CA TYR A 273 2.84 4.01 -4.47
C TYR A 273 3.02 2.98 -5.61
N CYS A 274 2.88 3.41 -6.88
CA CYS A 274 3.00 2.51 -8.03
C CYS A 274 4.41 1.91 -8.18
N ASP A 275 5.45 2.70 -7.87
CA ASP A 275 6.84 2.23 -7.83
C ASP A 275 7.01 1.13 -6.78
N LEU A 276 6.53 1.35 -5.55
CA LEU A 276 6.52 0.32 -4.50
C LEU A 276 5.81 -0.94 -4.99
N GLN A 277 4.57 -0.83 -5.49
CA GLN A 277 3.79 -1.99 -5.93
C GLN A 277 4.48 -2.76 -7.06
N THR A 278 5.25 -2.07 -7.90
CA THR A 278 6.03 -2.71 -8.96
C THR A 278 7.22 -3.48 -8.38
N TYR A 279 7.97 -2.86 -7.46
CA TYR A 279 9.20 -3.45 -6.91
C TYR A 279 8.93 -4.56 -5.88
N LYS A 280 7.90 -4.44 -5.05
CA LYS A 280 7.58 -5.46 -4.02
C LYS A 280 7.03 -6.75 -4.61
N HIS A 281 6.47 -6.72 -5.82
CA HIS A 281 5.83 -7.89 -6.43
C HIS A 281 6.66 -8.58 -7.51
N THR A 282 7.76 -7.96 -7.98
CA THR A 282 8.65 -8.58 -8.97
C THR A 282 9.31 -9.86 -8.45
N HIS A 283 10.14 -10.51 -9.27
CA HIS A 283 10.82 -11.75 -8.92
C HIS A 283 11.54 -11.67 -7.55
N ILE A 284 11.22 -12.57 -6.63
CA ILE A 284 11.56 -12.49 -5.19
C ILE A 284 13.03 -12.12 -4.92
N PRO A 285 14.03 -12.84 -5.45
CA PRO A 285 15.46 -12.49 -5.31
C PRO A 285 15.88 -11.08 -5.75
N LEU A 286 15.04 -10.35 -6.50
CA LEU A 286 15.37 -9.01 -7.01
C LEU A 286 14.68 -7.89 -6.23
N ARG A 287 13.64 -8.19 -5.43
CA ARG A 287 12.78 -7.20 -4.76
C ARG A 287 13.59 -6.21 -3.91
N GLU A 288 14.37 -6.72 -2.96
CA GLU A 288 15.20 -5.90 -2.05
C GLU A 288 16.17 -5.01 -2.82
N GLY A 289 16.91 -5.57 -3.79
CA GLY A 289 17.86 -4.80 -4.56
C GLY A 289 17.23 -3.67 -5.39
N TYR A 290 15.99 -3.83 -5.86
CA TYR A 290 15.25 -2.73 -6.49
C TYR A 290 14.82 -1.66 -5.48
N LEU A 291 14.27 -2.08 -4.33
CA LEU A 291 13.80 -1.18 -3.28
C LEU A 291 14.94 -0.35 -2.67
N GLU A 292 16.10 -0.96 -2.40
CA GLU A 292 17.29 -0.26 -1.90
C GLU A 292 17.83 0.78 -2.89
N ARG A 293 17.94 0.41 -4.18
CA ARG A 293 18.40 1.34 -5.23
C ARG A 293 17.44 2.51 -5.41
N TRP A 294 16.14 2.21 -5.42
CA TRP A 294 15.10 3.23 -5.49
C TRP A 294 15.17 4.17 -4.28
N PHE A 295 15.29 3.64 -3.06
CA PHE A 295 15.47 4.45 -1.86
C PHE A 295 16.69 5.37 -1.93
N ALA A 296 17.81 4.92 -2.50
CA ALA A 296 19.02 5.76 -2.63
C ALA A 296 18.77 7.07 -3.40
N GLU A 297 17.79 7.10 -4.31
CA GLU A 297 17.38 8.32 -5.05
C GLU A 297 16.59 9.31 -4.16
N HIS A 298 15.99 8.82 -3.07
CA HIS A 298 15.14 9.57 -2.15
C HIS A 298 15.79 9.84 -0.78
N ALA A 299 16.84 9.11 -0.40
CA ALA A 299 17.42 9.11 0.94
C ALA A 299 17.80 10.51 1.47
N THR A 300 18.24 11.43 0.59
CA THR A 300 18.57 12.81 0.98
C THR A 300 17.37 13.63 1.46
N LYS A 301 16.16 13.27 1.06
CA LYS A 301 14.90 13.94 1.46
C LYS A 301 14.32 13.37 2.75
N VAL A 302 14.69 12.15 3.12
CA VAL A 302 14.21 11.42 4.30
C VAL A 302 15.38 10.73 5.04
N PRO A 303 16.38 11.50 5.51
CA PRO A 303 17.64 10.93 6.02
C PRO A 303 17.48 10.14 7.34
N GLU A 304 16.31 10.22 7.98
CA GLU A 304 15.99 9.56 9.25
C GLU A 304 15.32 8.18 9.07
N LEU A 305 15.01 7.80 7.82
CA LEU A 305 14.31 6.58 7.49
C LEU A 305 15.24 5.52 6.92
N ASP A 306 15.00 4.28 7.31
CA ASP A 306 15.54 3.12 6.60
C ASP A 306 14.75 2.86 5.30
N TRP A 307 15.33 2.08 4.38
CA TRP A 307 14.70 1.86 3.06
C TRP A 307 13.35 1.15 3.16
N TRP A 308 13.16 0.22 4.11
CA TRP A 308 11.88 -0.47 4.32
C TRP A 308 10.83 0.43 4.97
N GLU A 309 11.25 1.41 5.78
CA GLU A 309 10.36 2.42 6.36
C GLU A 309 9.90 3.44 5.32
N PHE A 310 10.82 3.86 4.44
CA PHE A 310 10.46 4.65 3.26
C PHE A 310 9.49 3.87 2.36
N ALA A 311 9.80 2.61 2.05
CA ALA A 311 8.92 1.74 1.27
C ALA A 311 7.52 1.66 1.90
N ALA A 312 7.43 1.39 3.21
CA ALA A 312 6.16 1.42 3.94
C ALA A 312 5.44 2.77 3.79
N ALA A 313 6.13 3.91 3.97
CA ALA A 313 5.53 5.23 3.83
C ALA A 313 4.96 5.50 2.43
N THR A 314 5.53 4.92 1.39
CA THR A 314 5.01 5.06 0.02
C THR A 314 3.78 4.20 -0.28
N GLY A 315 3.51 3.16 0.53
CA GLY A 315 2.40 2.23 0.33
C GLY A 315 1.03 2.77 0.76
N SER A 316 0.99 3.95 1.39
CA SER A 316 -0.24 4.50 1.94
C SER A 316 -1.01 5.39 0.96
N THR A 317 -2.31 5.18 0.88
CA THR A 317 -3.26 6.03 0.13
C THR A 317 -3.79 7.22 0.95
N LEU A 318 -3.49 7.30 2.26
CA LEU A 318 -4.10 8.31 3.15
C LEU A 318 -3.77 9.75 2.77
N GLY A 319 -2.54 10.02 2.32
CA GLY A 319 -2.15 11.36 1.86
C GLY A 319 -2.96 11.81 0.64
N ILE A 320 -3.23 10.88 -0.29
CA ILE A 320 -4.08 11.14 -1.47
C ILE A 320 -5.51 11.45 -1.02
N PHE A 321 -6.07 10.65 -0.10
CA PHE A 321 -7.43 10.88 0.39
C PHE A 321 -7.59 12.21 1.12
N ALA A 322 -6.60 12.60 1.94
CA ALA A 322 -6.60 13.89 2.62
C ALA A 322 -6.59 15.06 1.62
N LEU A 323 -5.74 14.98 0.60
CA LEU A 323 -5.66 16.01 -0.45
C LEU A 323 -6.93 16.10 -1.30
N ILE A 324 -7.55 14.96 -1.64
CA ILE A 324 -8.80 14.93 -2.38
C ILE A 324 -9.95 15.51 -1.57
N ALA A 325 -10.03 15.19 -0.28
CA ALA A 325 -11.01 15.80 0.60
C ALA A 325 -10.79 17.32 0.72
N ALA A 326 -9.53 17.78 0.77
CA ALA A 326 -9.19 19.20 0.86
C ALA A 326 -9.55 19.94 -0.44
N ALA A 327 -9.32 19.31 -1.60
CA ALA A 327 -9.66 19.85 -2.91
C ALA A 327 -11.18 20.08 -3.10
N GLY A 328 -12.02 19.49 -2.25
CA GLY A 328 -13.46 19.78 -2.17
C GLY A 328 -13.78 21.21 -1.72
N GLN A 329 -12.85 21.89 -1.05
CA GLN A 329 -13.03 23.26 -0.54
C GLN A 329 -12.74 24.30 -1.64
N PRO A 330 -13.71 25.18 -2.01
CA PRO A 330 -13.49 26.19 -3.05
C PRO A 330 -12.44 27.26 -2.70
N ASN A 331 -12.10 27.40 -1.43
CA ASN A 331 -11.17 28.39 -0.90
C ASN A 331 -9.87 27.77 -0.36
N LEU A 332 -9.53 26.55 -0.80
CA LEU A 332 -8.24 25.94 -0.51
C LEU A 332 -7.11 26.81 -1.07
N ASP A 333 -6.07 27.02 -0.29
CA ASP A 333 -4.83 27.67 -0.75
C ASP A 333 -3.67 26.67 -0.84
N SER A 334 -2.65 27.02 -1.64
CA SER A 334 -1.49 26.16 -1.88
C SER A 334 -0.66 25.89 -0.62
N GLU A 335 -0.67 26.80 0.36
CA GLU A 335 0.07 26.59 1.61
C GLU A 335 -0.59 25.50 2.47
N THR A 336 -1.91 25.54 2.56
CA THR A 336 -2.74 24.55 3.25
C THR A 336 -2.60 23.18 2.58
N ALA A 337 -2.67 23.12 1.25
CA ALA A 337 -2.45 21.89 0.48
C ALA A 337 -1.08 21.27 0.80
N ARG A 338 0.00 22.05 0.68
CA ARG A 338 1.36 21.59 1.00
C ARG A 338 1.51 21.13 2.45
N ARG A 339 0.92 21.85 3.42
CA ARG A 339 0.95 21.45 4.84
C ARG A 339 0.23 20.12 5.09
N ILE A 340 -0.82 19.82 4.34
CA ILE A 340 -1.46 18.50 4.37
C ILE A 340 -0.49 17.47 3.80
N THR A 341 0.06 17.70 2.62
CA THR A 341 1.05 16.79 2.00
C THR A 341 2.21 16.47 2.95
N ASP A 342 2.88 17.48 3.50
CA ASP A 342 4.03 17.35 4.39
C ASP A 342 3.66 16.73 5.75
N GLY A 343 2.42 16.96 6.21
CA GLY A 343 1.92 16.37 7.44
C GLY A 343 1.66 14.87 7.30
N TYR A 344 1.23 14.42 6.12
CA TYR A 344 0.94 13.02 5.85
C TYR A 344 2.19 12.20 5.51
N PHE A 345 3.01 12.70 4.60
CA PHE A 345 4.20 11.99 4.11
C PHE A 345 5.48 12.57 4.74
N PRO A 346 6.36 11.74 5.34
CA PRO A 346 6.31 10.28 5.36
C PRO A 346 5.60 9.68 6.58
N TRP A 347 5.46 10.41 7.69
CA TRP A 347 5.23 9.82 9.02
C TRP A 347 3.84 9.21 9.22
N ILE A 348 2.76 9.89 8.84
CA ILE A 348 1.41 9.32 8.99
C ILE A 348 1.24 8.14 8.01
N CYS A 349 1.75 8.28 6.79
CA CYS A 349 1.72 7.23 5.79
C CYS A 349 2.55 6.00 6.20
N GLY A 350 3.74 6.19 6.76
CA GLY A 350 4.59 5.11 7.23
C GLY A 350 4.01 4.41 8.45
N LEU A 351 3.49 5.17 9.43
CA LEU A 351 2.78 4.59 10.58
C LEU A 351 1.62 3.69 10.12
N HIS A 352 0.83 4.16 9.15
CA HIS A 352 -0.30 3.41 8.60
C HIS A 352 0.13 2.04 8.07
N ILE A 353 1.14 1.99 7.22
CA ILE A 353 1.56 0.76 6.55
C ILE A 353 2.43 -0.12 7.46
N LEU A 354 3.24 0.45 8.35
CA LEU A 354 3.97 -0.33 9.34
C LEU A 354 3.02 -1.03 10.33
N LEU A 355 1.90 -0.39 10.71
CA LEU A 355 0.87 -1.05 11.52
C LEU A 355 0.17 -2.21 10.80
N ASP A 356 -0.03 -2.07 9.48
CA ASP A 356 -0.58 -3.11 8.61
C ASP A 356 0.36 -4.33 8.57
N TYR A 357 1.62 -4.12 8.19
CA TYR A 357 2.65 -5.17 8.21
C TYR A 357 2.88 -5.75 9.60
N PHE A 358 2.72 -4.97 10.67
CA PHE A 358 2.86 -5.47 12.04
C PHE A 358 1.78 -6.50 12.40
N ILE A 359 0.55 -6.33 11.94
CA ILE A 359 -0.53 -7.30 12.21
C ILE A 359 -0.53 -8.48 11.23
N ASP A 360 0.11 -8.35 10.06
CA ASP A 360 0.07 -9.35 8.99
C ASP A 360 1.29 -10.28 8.94
N GLN A 361 2.21 -10.20 9.91
CA GLN A 361 3.45 -11.01 9.96
C GLN A 361 3.23 -12.52 9.73
N GLU A 362 2.27 -13.15 10.41
CA GLU A 362 1.99 -14.58 10.23
C GLU A 362 1.37 -14.88 8.85
N GLU A 363 0.51 -13.99 8.33
CA GLU A 363 -0.09 -14.14 7.01
C GLU A 363 0.98 -14.05 5.91
N ASP A 364 1.80 -13.00 5.95
CA ASP A 364 2.86 -12.78 4.97
C ASP A 364 3.90 -13.90 5.00
N LEU A 365 4.25 -14.41 6.18
CA LEU A 365 5.16 -15.54 6.31
C LEU A 365 4.60 -16.82 5.66
N LEU A 366 3.29 -17.06 5.78
CA LEU A 366 2.63 -18.22 5.19
C LEU A 366 2.46 -18.08 3.67
N GLU A 367 2.21 -16.87 3.18
CA GLU A 367 2.05 -16.57 1.76
C GLU A 367 3.41 -16.39 1.04
N GLY A 368 4.50 -16.20 1.79
CA GLY A 368 5.85 -15.98 1.26
C GLY A 368 6.07 -14.54 0.79
N ASP A 369 5.29 -13.61 1.32
CA ASP A 369 5.27 -12.21 0.95
C ASP A 369 6.30 -11.39 1.72
N LEU A 370 6.64 -10.25 1.13
CA LEU A 370 7.59 -9.30 1.70
C LEU A 370 6.91 -8.55 2.85
N ASN A 371 7.40 -8.73 4.08
CA ASN A 371 6.92 -7.99 5.24
C ASN A 371 7.97 -6.96 5.71
N PHE A 372 7.63 -5.66 5.72
CA PHE A 372 8.62 -4.64 6.07
C PHE A 372 9.04 -4.62 7.54
N VAL A 373 8.21 -5.12 8.46
CA VAL A 373 8.60 -5.17 9.88
C VAL A 373 9.61 -6.27 10.19
N SER A 374 9.82 -7.23 9.28
CA SER A 374 10.85 -8.27 9.45
C SER A 374 12.28 -7.76 9.24
N TYR A 375 12.46 -6.54 8.72
CA TYR A 375 13.78 -5.93 8.50
C TYR A 375 14.36 -5.24 9.74
N TYR A 376 13.54 -5.01 10.77
CA TYR A 376 14.07 -4.55 12.05
C TYR A 376 14.90 -5.64 12.71
N GLU A 377 16.00 -5.25 13.34
CA GLU A 377 16.93 -6.16 14.03
C GLU A 377 16.23 -7.14 14.97
N ASN A 378 15.21 -6.66 15.69
CA ASN A 378 14.41 -7.45 16.61
C ASN A 378 13.07 -6.77 16.89
N ARG A 379 12.21 -7.48 17.62
CA ARG A 379 10.86 -7.05 18.01
C ARG A 379 10.88 -5.72 18.81
N GLU A 380 11.80 -5.56 19.76
CA GLU A 380 11.91 -4.34 20.56
C GLU A 380 12.22 -3.12 19.68
N HIS A 381 13.19 -3.24 18.78
CA HIS A 381 13.55 -2.20 17.82
C HIS A 381 12.36 -1.83 16.90
N CYS A 382 11.57 -2.81 16.43
CA CYS A 382 10.36 -2.55 15.66
C CYS A 382 9.34 -1.69 16.43
N ILE A 383 9.11 -2.00 17.72
CA ILE A 383 8.19 -1.23 18.57
C ILE A 383 8.72 0.18 18.81
N GLU A 384 10.01 0.35 19.08
CA GLU A 384 10.64 1.67 19.24
C GLU A 384 10.43 2.53 17.99
N ARG A 385 10.61 1.97 16.79
CA ARG A 385 10.40 2.68 15.53
C ARG A 385 8.93 2.97 15.24
N LEU A 386 8.01 2.04 15.53
CA LEU A 386 6.56 2.31 15.45
C LEU A 386 6.12 3.45 16.37
N VAL A 387 6.66 3.50 17.59
CA VAL A 387 6.40 4.61 18.54
C VAL A 387 6.98 5.92 18.02
N LEU A 388 8.20 5.91 17.45
CA LEU A 388 8.78 7.10 16.83
C LEU A 388 7.89 7.62 15.69
N PHE A 389 7.46 6.75 14.78
CA PHE A 389 6.55 7.11 13.68
C PHE A 389 5.25 7.72 14.20
N LEU A 390 4.70 7.14 15.26
CA LEU A 390 3.49 7.64 15.92
C LEU A 390 3.69 9.03 16.54
N GLU A 391 4.80 9.27 17.24
CA GLU A 391 5.10 10.56 17.86
C GLU A 391 5.26 11.66 16.79
N HIS A 392 6.01 11.38 15.73
CA HIS A 392 6.13 12.31 14.59
C HIS A 392 4.78 12.53 13.90
N ALA A 393 3.99 11.48 13.67
CA ALA A 393 2.66 11.58 13.07
C ALA A 393 1.71 12.47 13.91
N LEU A 394 1.73 12.33 15.24
CA LEU A 394 0.92 13.16 16.15
C LEU A 394 1.38 14.62 16.15
N ASP A 395 2.69 14.87 16.17
CA ASP A 395 3.24 16.23 16.12
C ASP A 395 2.88 16.95 14.82
N GLN A 396 3.04 16.27 13.68
CA GLN A 396 2.64 16.80 12.38
C GLN A 396 1.14 17.06 12.30
N ALA A 397 0.32 16.10 12.76
CA ALA A 397 -1.13 16.25 12.78
C ALA A 397 -1.62 17.42 13.66
N ALA A 398 -0.97 17.67 14.79
CA ALA A 398 -1.28 18.79 15.66
C ALA A 398 -0.95 20.16 15.03
N ARG A 399 -0.05 20.19 14.05
CA ARG A 399 0.37 21.39 13.31
C ARG A 399 -0.35 21.55 11.98
N MET A 400 -1.17 20.60 11.54
CA MET A 400 -1.93 20.72 10.30
C MET A 400 -3.13 21.67 10.42
N PRO A 401 -3.66 22.18 9.30
CA PRO A 401 -5.02 22.74 9.23
C PRO A 401 -6.03 21.74 9.80
N ASP A 402 -7.06 22.19 10.52
CA ASP A 402 -7.99 21.31 11.28
C ASP A 402 -7.29 20.22 12.12
N PRO A 403 -6.45 20.61 13.11
CA PRO A 403 -5.64 19.66 13.86
C PRO A 403 -6.48 18.65 14.65
N LEU A 404 -7.73 18.99 15.00
CA LEU A 404 -8.63 18.07 15.68
C LEU A 404 -8.93 16.85 14.79
N PHE A 405 -9.26 17.07 13.52
CA PHE A 405 -9.56 15.99 12.58
C PHE A 405 -8.34 15.09 12.38
N HIS A 406 -7.21 15.66 11.95
CA HIS A 406 -6.03 14.85 11.62
C HIS A 406 -5.44 14.14 12.84
N THR A 407 -5.39 14.78 14.01
CA THR A 407 -4.93 14.11 15.24
C THR A 407 -5.84 12.93 15.58
N THR A 408 -7.15 13.06 15.36
CA THR A 408 -8.08 11.94 15.57
C THR A 408 -7.85 10.80 14.57
N VAL A 409 -7.50 11.12 13.33
CA VAL A 409 -7.12 10.09 12.34
C VAL A 409 -5.88 9.34 12.82
N VAL A 410 -4.81 10.05 13.21
CA VAL A 410 -3.56 9.44 13.69
C VAL A 410 -3.79 8.60 14.95
N GLN A 411 -4.55 9.09 15.93
CA GLN A 411 -4.96 8.30 17.11
C GLN A 411 -5.83 7.09 16.73
N GLY A 412 -6.63 7.23 15.69
CA GLY A 412 -7.50 6.18 15.17
C GLY A 412 -6.73 5.03 14.53
N LEU A 413 -5.60 5.28 13.88
CA LEU A 413 -4.80 4.26 13.19
C LEU A 413 -4.42 3.07 14.10
N PRO A 414 -3.62 3.24 15.17
CA PRO A 414 -3.27 2.14 16.06
C PRO A 414 -4.51 1.56 16.75
N ALA A 415 -5.52 2.36 17.10
CA ALA A 415 -6.76 1.85 17.66
C ALA A 415 -7.53 0.90 16.71
N PHE A 416 -7.51 1.20 15.41
CA PHE A 416 -8.22 0.47 14.38
C PHE A 416 -7.47 -0.81 13.99
N TYR A 417 -6.18 -0.70 13.65
CA TYR A 417 -5.33 -1.82 13.26
C TYR A 417 -5.06 -2.78 14.42
N LEU A 418 -4.60 -2.29 15.58
CA LEU A 418 -4.22 -3.16 16.68
C LEU A 418 -5.42 -3.83 17.38
N SER A 419 -6.64 -3.44 17.03
CA SER A 419 -7.86 -4.13 17.48
C SER A 419 -8.17 -5.41 16.70
N ASP A 420 -7.42 -5.70 15.64
CA ASP A 420 -7.59 -6.88 14.81
C ASP A 420 -7.37 -8.19 15.59
N PRO A 421 -8.16 -9.25 15.36
CA PRO A 421 -7.94 -10.56 15.99
C PRO A 421 -6.54 -11.14 15.75
N LYS A 422 -5.88 -10.79 14.62
CA LYS A 422 -4.51 -11.22 14.30
C LYS A 422 -3.51 -10.86 15.39
N VAL A 423 -3.70 -9.73 16.09
CA VAL A 423 -2.83 -9.32 17.20
C VAL A 423 -2.83 -10.35 18.33
N GLY A 424 -4.01 -10.84 18.71
CA GLY A 424 -4.13 -11.84 19.77
C GLY A 424 -3.72 -13.25 19.32
N ALA A 425 -3.92 -13.58 18.05
CA ALA A 425 -3.48 -14.85 17.48
C ALA A 425 -1.94 -15.00 17.51
N GLN A 426 -1.23 -13.89 17.35
CA GLN A 426 0.24 -13.83 17.27
C GLN A 426 0.94 -13.51 18.60
N GLY A 427 0.20 -13.31 19.70
CA GLY A 427 0.81 -12.93 20.99
C GLY A 427 1.41 -11.52 20.98
N LEU A 428 0.81 -10.58 20.24
CA LEU A 428 1.28 -9.20 20.07
C LEU A 428 0.57 -8.22 21.04
N GLU A 429 -0.19 -8.70 22.02
CA GLU A 429 -1.03 -7.84 22.86
C GLU A 429 -0.26 -6.87 23.73
N GLU A 430 0.89 -7.27 24.29
CA GLU A 430 1.71 -6.40 25.13
C GLU A 430 2.32 -5.26 24.31
N ASP A 431 2.87 -5.56 23.13
CA ASP A 431 3.39 -4.55 22.20
C ASP A 431 2.30 -3.60 21.71
N ALA A 432 1.15 -4.17 21.33
CA ALA A 432 0.01 -3.39 20.90
C ALA A 432 -0.40 -2.40 21.99
N MET A 433 -0.40 -2.82 23.25
CA MET A 433 -0.68 -1.92 24.37
C MET A 433 0.40 -0.85 24.55
N THR A 434 1.68 -1.18 24.40
CA THR A 434 2.77 -0.19 24.40
C THR A 434 2.54 0.92 23.37
N ILE A 435 2.22 0.56 22.12
CA ILE A 435 1.95 1.52 21.04
C ILE A 435 0.69 2.34 21.35
N LEU A 436 -0.39 1.69 21.82
CA LEU A 436 -1.65 2.37 22.15
C LEU A 436 -1.50 3.36 23.32
N GLU A 437 -0.68 3.03 24.30
CA GLU A 437 -0.41 3.89 25.47
C GLU A 437 0.49 5.09 25.09
N ALA A 438 1.48 4.88 24.22
CA ALA A 438 2.27 5.97 23.63
C ALA A 438 1.40 6.99 22.87
N ALA A 439 0.32 6.51 22.21
CA ALA A 439 -0.65 7.37 21.53
C ALA A 439 -1.62 8.10 22.47
N GLY A 440 -1.60 7.79 23.78
CA GLY A 440 -2.40 8.41 24.82
C GLY A 440 -3.76 7.74 25.11
N GLU A 441 -4.36 8.12 26.26
CA GLU A 441 -5.59 7.50 26.78
C GLU A 441 -6.79 7.53 25.83
N GLU A 442 -6.84 8.51 24.94
CA GLU A 442 -7.91 8.64 23.97
C GLU A 442 -7.86 7.54 22.91
N THR A 443 -6.66 7.23 22.41
CA THR A 443 -6.40 6.10 21.51
C THR A 443 -6.81 4.79 22.17
N VAL A 444 -6.48 4.58 23.44
CA VAL A 444 -6.93 3.40 24.22
C VAL A 444 -8.46 3.32 24.32
N ARG A 445 -9.16 4.45 24.45
CA ARG A 445 -10.64 4.50 24.41
C ARG A 445 -11.17 4.12 23.02
N MET A 446 -10.59 4.66 21.96
CA MET A 446 -10.96 4.32 20.57
C MET A 446 -10.72 2.84 20.28
N TYR A 447 -9.61 2.27 20.76
CA TYR A 447 -9.30 0.85 20.65
C TYR A 447 -10.39 -0.04 21.25
N ARG A 448 -10.88 0.31 22.46
CA ARG A 448 -12.01 -0.41 23.09
C ARG A 448 -13.28 -0.33 22.25
N VAL A 449 -13.54 0.81 21.62
CA VAL A 449 -14.67 0.98 20.68
C VAL A 449 -14.48 0.09 19.46
N CYS A 450 -13.28 0.08 18.84
CA CYS A 450 -12.96 -0.76 17.69
C CYS A 450 -13.15 -2.25 18.01
N ARG A 451 -12.65 -2.74 19.15
CA ARG A 451 -12.92 -4.11 19.63
C ARG A 451 -14.41 -4.40 19.77
N SER A 452 -15.20 -3.45 20.26
CA SER A 452 -16.65 -3.62 20.36
C SER A 452 -17.33 -3.65 18.98
N LEU A 453 -16.82 -2.90 18.00
CA LEU A 453 -17.34 -2.89 16.63
C LEU A 453 -17.01 -4.21 15.92
N ARG A 454 -15.79 -4.73 16.07
CA ARG A 454 -15.37 -6.05 15.55
C ARG A 454 -16.22 -7.19 16.10
N ARG A 455 -16.46 -7.22 17.41
CA ARG A 455 -17.37 -8.20 18.04
C ARG A 455 -18.81 -8.14 17.51
N ARG A 456 -19.22 -7.02 16.93
CA ARG A 456 -20.54 -6.82 16.31
C ARG A 456 -20.52 -6.99 14.78
N GLY A 457 -19.38 -7.39 14.19
CA GLY A 457 -19.19 -7.54 12.75
C GLY A 457 -19.36 -6.24 11.98
N LYS A 458 -19.02 -5.09 12.59
CA LYS A 458 -19.14 -3.76 11.95
C LYS A 458 -17.87 -3.30 11.25
N ILE A 459 -16.72 -3.79 11.72
CA ILE A 459 -15.37 -3.61 11.17
C ILE A 459 -14.59 -4.89 11.37
#